data_AF-A0A8W7P8X5-F1
#
_entry.id   AF-A0A8W7P8X5-F1
#
_cell.length_a   1.000
_cell.length_b   1.000
_cell.length_c   1.000
_cell.angle_alpha   90.00
_cell.angle_beta   90.00
_cell.angle_gamma   90.00
#
_symmetry.space_group_name_H-M   'P 1'
#
loop_
_entity.id
_entity.type
_entity.pdbx_description
1 polymer ?
#
loop_
_entity_poly.entity_id
_entity_poly.type
_entity_poly.pdbx_seq_one_letter_code
_entity_poly.pdbx_strand_id
1 'polypeptide(L)'
;MWQFIRLRILTVIICIGAAHGLLFVGPKYIRDNQNYTLTISNFYSNPSKMGLMVKLEGQTDNGLSVLNFTKLIDVRSNSIRMISFSIPDNLPTGDYKIIIDGQRGFSFHKEAKLVYLSKSISGLIQVDKPVFKPGDTVNFRVIVLDTDLKPPARVKSVYVTIRDPQRNVIRKWPTAKLYTGVFEGDLQIAPTPMLGVWNILVQLEGEELVSKTFEVKEYVLSMFDVQVMPSVIPLKKHQALTILTIEAYYHFGKPVQGVAKVELYLDDDKLDQQKEITVYGIGQVELRFADYFDVYEDQQDVRVKVSFIEQYTNRTVVKQSQITVYRYAYRVQLIKESPQFRPGFPFKCALQFTHHDGTPAKSITGKVEVTDVEFETTATSDNDGLIKLELQPSEGTEQLTVNVFQCC
;
A
#
# COMPACT_ATOMS: atom_id res chain seq x y z
N MET A 1 -27.80 -30.92 -16.68
CA MET A 1 -26.53 -30.21 -16.92
C MET A 1 -26.66 -28.80 -16.37
N TRP A 2 -26.38 -28.59 -15.08
CA TRP A 2 -26.00 -27.28 -14.54
C TRP A 2 -25.36 -27.44 -13.17
N GLN A 3 -24.29 -26.69 -12.95
CA GLN A 3 -23.23 -26.97 -11.98
C GLN A 3 -23.58 -26.43 -10.58
N PHE A 4 -23.43 -27.28 -9.57
CA PHE A 4 -23.35 -26.84 -8.18
C PHE A 4 -21.95 -26.27 -7.91
N ILE A 5 -21.87 -24.97 -7.67
CA ILE A 5 -20.67 -24.31 -7.14
C ILE A 5 -20.55 -24.72 -5.67
N ARG A 6 -19.59 -25.61 -5.38
CA ARG A 6 -19.21 -25.96 -4.01
C ARG A 6 -18.47 -24.79 -3.37
N LEU A 7 -19.15 -24.06 -2.51
CA LEU A 7 -18.55 -23.08 -1.61
C LEU A 7 -17.66 -23.82 -0.61
N ARG A 8 -16.34 -23.55 -0.63
CA ARG A 8 -15.39 -24.12 0.33
C ARG A 8 -15.59 -23.41 1.67
N ILE A 9 -16.26 -24.08 2.61
CA ILE A 9 -16.29 -23.70 4.02
C ILE A 9 -14.89 -23.91 4.58
N LEU A 10 -14.20 -22.82 4.89
CA LEU A 10 -12.95 -22.83 5.64
C LEU A 10 -13.32 -22.82 7.13
N THR A 11 -13.53 -24.00 7.70
CA THR A 11 -13.69 -24.18 9.14
C THR A 11 -12.32 -24.01 9.80
N VAL A 12 -12.07 -22.83 10.39
CA VAL A 12 -10.92 -22.63 11.29
C VAL A 12 -11.34 -23.11 12.67
N ILE A 13 -11.04 -24.36 12.98
CA ILE A 13 -11.15 -24.91 14.34
C ILE A 13 -10.01 -24.30 15.15
N ILE A 14 -10.33 -23.34 16.03
CA ILE A 14 -9.39 -22.86 17.04
C ILE A 14 -9.43 -23.86 18.20
N CYS A 15 -8.55 -24.85 18.15
CA CYS A 15 -8.24 -25.65 19.31
C CYS A 15 -7.48 -24.76 20.31
N ILE A 16 -8.08 -24.45 21.47
CA ILE A 16 -7.32 -24.08 22.67
C ILE A 16 -6.63 -25.36 23.14
N GLY A 17 -5.56 -25.73 22.46
CA GLY A 17 -4.62 -26.72 22.95
C GLY A 17 -3.66 -26.00 23.88
N ALA A 18 -3.49 -26.50 25.10
CA ALA A 18 -2.20 -26.36 25.77
C ALA A 18 -1.14 -26.72 24.72
N ALA A 19 -0.25 -25.78 24.39
CA ALA A 19 0.69 -25.94 23.29
C ALA A 19 1.68 -27.06 23.65
N HIS A 20 1.30 -28.30 23.37
CA HIS A 20 2.17 -29.47 23.49
C HIS A 20 2.86 -29.60 22.14
N GLY A 21 3.99 -28.92 21.98
CA GLY A 21 4.65 -28.88 20.68
C GLY A 21 6.04 -28.27 20.70
N LEU A 22 6.74 -28.47 19.60
CA LEU A 22 7.94 -27.73 19.26
C LEU A 22 7.59 -26.65 18.23
N LEU A 23 8.03 -25.43 18.49
CA LEU A 23 7.94 -24.33 17.54
C LEU A 23 9.34 -24.00 17.03
N PHE A 24 9.46 -23.98 15.71
CA PHE A 24 10.68 -23.64 14.99
C PHE A 24 10.45 -22.33 14.25
N VAL A 25 11.28 -21.34 14.51
CA VAL A 25 11.21 -20.02 13.88
C VAL A 25 12.60 -19.67 13.36
N GLY A 26 12.70 -19.47 12.05
CA GLY A 26 13.94 -19.06 11.39
C GLY A 26 13.64 -18.16 10.19
N PRO A 27 14.63 -17.41 9.70
CA PRO A 27 14.49 -16.62 8.47
C PRO A 27 14.12 -17.51 7.28
N LYS A 28 13.30 -17.01 6.35
CA LYS A 28 13.06 -17.70 5.07
C LYS A 28 14.21 -17.50 4.07
N TYR A 29 14.98 -16.42 4.24
CA TYR A 29 16.01 -16.00 3.30
C TYR A 29 17.41 -16.22 3.89
N ILE A 30 18.34 -16.69 3.07
CA ILE A 30 19.76 -16.79 3.39
C ILE A 30 20.58 -15.88 2.46
N ARG A 31 21.71 -15.39 2.97
CA ARG A 31 22.67 -14.54 2.26
C ARG A 31 24.08 -14.94 2.64
N ASP A 32 25.01 -14.67 1.73
CA ASP A 32 26.44 -14.80 1.98
C ASP A 32 26.88 -14.02 3.22
N ASN A 33 27.87 -14.54 3.94
CA ASN A 33 28.40 -13.99 5.20
C ASN A 33 27.39 -13.74 6.33
N GLN A 34 26.12 -14.11 6.19
CA GLN A 34 25.14 -13.91 7.25
C GLN A 34 25.01 -15.16 8.12
N ASN A 35 24.85 -14.95 9.44
CA ASN A 35 24.52 -16.04 10.34
C ASN A 35 23.02 -16.35 10.24
N TYR A 36 22.68 -17.53 9.76
CA TYR A 36 21.31 -18.05 9.82
C TYR A 36 21.01 -18.52 11.25
N THR A 37 20.13 -17.83 11.97
CA THR A 37 19.75 -18.19 13.34
C THR A 37 18.37 -18.84 13.38
N LEU A 38 18.30 -20.07 13.88
CA LEU A 38 17.07 -20.81 14.13
C LEU A 38 16.75 -20.77 15.63
N THR A 39 15.54 -20.36 15.96
CA THR A 39 14.98 -20.40 17.32
C THR A 39 14.06 -21.58 17.47
N ILE A 40 14.26 -22.36 18.53
CA ILE A 40 13.53 -23.58 18.82
C ILE A 40 12.92 -23.45 20.21
N SER A 41 11.60 -23.41 20.28
CA SER A 41 10.85 -23.36 21.54
C SER A 41 10.25 -24.73 21.80
N ASN A 42 10.62 -25.34 22.93
CA ASN A 42 10.06 -26.60 23.37
C ASN A 42 9.03 -26.35 24.47
N PHE A 43 7.75 -26.59 24.16
CA PHE A 43 6.64 -26.45 25.09
C PHE A 43 6.19 -27.79 25.71
N TYR A 44 6.90 -28.89 25.41
CA TYR A 44 6.64 -30.16 26.09
C TYR A 44 7.15 -30.12 27.53
N SER A 45 6.31 -30.60 28.45
CA SER A 45 6.67 -30.80 29.86
C SER A 45 7.43 -32.11 30.11
N ASN A 46 7.27 -33.11 29.24
CA ASN A 46 7.93 -34.42 29.30
C ASN A 46 8.18 -34.92 27.86
N PRO A 47 9.38 -35.44 27.50
CA PRO A 47 10.62 -35.60 28.26
C PRO A 47 11.30 -34.29 28.69
N SER A 48 12.17 -34.36 29.70
CA SER A 48 12.95 -33.21 30.23
C SER A 48 13.87 -32.55 29.20
N LYS A 49 14.17 -33.28 28.11
CA LYS A 49 14.87 -32.76 26.95
C LYS A 49 14.48 -33.53 25.69
N MET A 50 14.54 -32.86 24.55
CA MET A 50 14.34 -33.43 23.22
C MET A 50 15.62 -33.32 22.41
N GLY A 51 16.11 -34.46 21.92
CA GLY A 51 17.23 -34.51 20.99
C GLY A 51 16.73 -34.23 19.57
N LEU A 52 17.34 -33.27 18.89
CA LEU A 52 17.03 -32.89 17.52
C LEU A 52 18.32 -32.86 16.69
N MET A 53 18.20 -33.24 15.43
CA MET A 53 19.20 -33.05 14.40
C MET A 53 18.70 -31.98 13.44
N VAL A 54 19.42 -30.87 13.36
CA VAL A 54 19.12 -29.79 12.40
C VAL A 54 20.16 -29.83 11.30
N LYS A 55 19.70 -30.05 10.07
CA LYS A 55 20.52 -30.01 8.86
C LYS A 55 20.18 -28.79 8.03
N LEU A 56 21.18 -28.06 7.58
CA LEU A 56 21.03 -27.02 6.55
C LEU A 56 21.77 -27.53 5.33
N GLU A 57 21.04 -27.75 4.24
CA GLU A 57 21.55 -28.34 3.02
C GLU A 57 21.32 -27.39 1.84
N GLY A 58 22.24 -27.39 0.89
CA GLY A 58 22.15 -26.64 -0.36
C GLY A 58 22.67 -27.48 -1.50
N GLN A 59 21.93 -27.50 -2.61
CA GLN A 59 22.33 -28.17 -3.84
C GLN A 59 22.20 -27.21 -5.02
N THR A 60 23.16 -27.22 -5.93
CA THR A 60 23.01 -26.52 -7.23
C THR A 60 21.93 -27.20 -8.07
N ASP A 61 21.45 -26.53 -9.12
CA ASP A 61 20.53 -27.11 -10.10
C ASP A 61 21.03 -28.43 -10.74
N ASN A 62 22.35 -28.63 -10.80
CA ASN A 62 22.98 -29.86 -11.30
C ASN A 62 23.10 -30.98 -10.25
N GLY A 63 22.52 -30.81 -9.06
CA GLY A 63 22.54 -31.78 -7.96
C GLY A 63 23.82 -31.81 -7.13
N LEU A 64 24.81 -30.94 -7.39
CA LEU A 64 26.02 -30.83 -6.57
C LEU A 64 25.69 -30.22 -5.20
N SER A 65 26.05 -30.92 -4.12
CA SER A 65 25.90 -30.40 -2.75
C SER A 65 26.94 -29.32 -2.49
N VAL A 66 26.46 -28.11 -2.16
CA VAL A 66 27.27 -26.90 -1.92
C VAL A 66 27.23 -26.46 -0.47
N LEU A 67 26.25 -26.95 0.29
CA LEU A 67 26.12 -26.66 1.71
C LEU A 67 25.58 -27.92 2.40
N ASN A 68 26.24 -28.33 3.49
CA ASN A 68 25.80 -29.44 4.32
C ASN A 68 26.27 -29.23 5.77
N PHE A 69 25.49 -28.47 6.54
CA PHE A 69 25.71 -28.32 7.97
C PHE A 69 24.79 -29.24 8.73
N THR A 70 25.32 -29.94 9.74
CA THR A 70 24.52 -30.75 10.66
C THR A 70 24.85 -30.35 12.09
N LYS A 71 23.83 -30.07 12.89
CA LYS A 71 23.95 -29.82 14.34
C LYS A 71 23.03 -30.75 15.11
N LEU A 72 23.61 -31.51 16.03
CA LEU A 72 22.89 -32.27 17.04
C LEU A 72 22.71 -31.41 18.29
N ILE A 73 21.48 -31.25 18.74
CA ILE A 73 21.13 -30.41 19.87
C ILE A 73 20.12 -31.10 20.79
N ASP A 74 20.19 -30.75 22.07
CA ASP A 74 19.19 -31.13 23.08
C ASP A 74 18.44 -29.86 23.52
N VAL A 75 17.12 -29.80 23.35
CA VAL A 75 16.28 -28.66 23.80
C VAL A 75 15.54 -29.08 25.06
N ARG A 76 15.77 -28.39 26.19
CA ARG A 76 15.13 -28.72 27.48
C ARG A 76 13.63 -28.44 27.42
N SER A 77 12.85 -29.13 28.25
CA SER A 77 11.42 -28.83 28.41
C SER A 77 11.20 -27.38 28.83
N ASN A 78 10.12 -26.77 28.35
CA ASN A 78 9.72 -25.39 28.65
C ASN A 78 10.85 -24.36 28.46
N SER A 79 11.67 -24.55 27.42
CA SER A 79 12.84 -23.70 27.16
C SER A 79 12.97 -23.34 25.69
N ILE A 80 13.74 -22.28 25.43
CA ILE A 80 14.09 -21.82 24.09
C ILE A 80 15.57 -22.08 23.87
N ARG A 81 15.93 -22.61 22.70
CA ARG A 81 17.30 -22.78 22.25
C ARG A 81 17.49 -22.12 20.88
N MET A 82 18.53 -21.29 20.77
CA MET A 82 18.95 -20.72 19.49
C MET A 82 20.18 -21.45 18.97
N ILE A 83 20.20 -21.72 17.67
CA ILE A 83 21.40 -22.19 16.96
C ILE A 83 21.64 -21.31 15.74
N SER A 84 22.91 -21.07 15.43
CA SER A 84 23.29 -20.30 14.25
C SER A 84 24.17 -21.13 13.32
N PHE A 85 24.01 -20.92 12.02
CA PHE A 85 24.87 -21.46 10.96
C PHE A 85 25.53 -20.28 10.25
N SER A 86 26.86 -20.30 10.14
CA SER A 86 27.59 -19.28 9.39
C SER A 86 27.57 -19.64 7.92
N ILE A 87 26.79 -18.89 7.14
CA ILE A 87 26.61 -19.13 5.72
C ILE A 87 27.91 -18.68 4.99
N PRO A 88 28.51 -19.55 4.16
CA PRO A 88 29.75 -19.21 3.44
C PRO A 88 29.49 -18.17 2.35
N ASP A 89 30.57 -17.63 1.79
CA ASP A 89 30.54 -16.69 0.68
C ASP A 89 30.43 -17.36 -0.67
N ASN A 90 29.89 -16.61 -1.65
CA ASN A 90 29.75 -17.01 -3.04
C ASN A 90 28.97 -18.31 -3.19
N LEU A 91 27.87 -18.44 -2.45
CA LEU A 91 26.96 -19.55 -2.67
C LEU A 91 26.38 -19.48 -4.09
N PRO A 92 26.39 -20.58 -4.85
CA PRO A 92 25.76 -20.61 -6.16
C PRO A 92 24.24 -20.58 -6.03
N THR A 93 23.56 -20.15 -7.09
CA THR A 93 22.12 -20.35 -7.19
C THR A 93 21.79 -21.83 -7.12
N GLY A 94 20.76 -22.17 -6.36
CA GLY A 94 20.35 -23.55 -6.16
C GLY A 94 19.23 -23.69 -5.14
N ASP A 95 18.91 -24.94 -4.83
CA ASP A 95 17.90 -25.32 -3.87
C ASP A 95 18.50 -25.47 -2.48
N TYR A 96 18.08 -24.59 -1.56
CA TYR A 96 18.47 -24.61 -0.16
C TYR A 96 17.31 -25.04 0.72
N LYS A 97 17.59 -25.83 1.75
CA LYS A 97 16.59 -26.28 2.70
C LYS A 97 17.17 -26.47 4.09
N ILE A 98 16.29 -26.38 5.08
CA ILE A 98 16.56 -26.77 6.45
C ILE A 98 15.67 -27.96 6.82
N ILE A 99 16.29 -29.00 7.35
CA ILE A 99 15.65 -30.24 7.78
C ILE A 99 15.84 -30.37 9.28
N ILE A 100 14.78 -30.76 9.97
CA ILE A 100 14.76 -30.91 11.41
C ILE A 100 14.19 -32.29 11.72
N ASP A 101 15.05 -33.17 12.23
CA ASP A 101 14.72 -34.54 12.56
C ASP A 101 14.77 -34.75 14.08
N GLY A 102 13.76 -35.42 14.61
CA GLY A 102 13.76 -35.93 15.97
C GLY A 102 14.78 -37.06 16.15
N GLN A 103 15.42 -37.10 17.31
CA GLN A 103 16.40 -38.12 17.67
C GLN A 103 15.97 -38.86 18.93
N ARG A 104 16.63 -39.99 19.22
CA ARG A 104 16.48 -40.75 20.48
C ARG A 104 15.03 -41.12 20.82
N GLY A 105 14.30 -41.65 19.84
CA GLY A 105 12.92 -42.15 20.02
C GLY A 105 11.83 -41.09 19.85
N PHE A 106 12.19 -39.83 19.62
CA PHE A 106 11.24 -38.80 19.20
C PHE A 106 11.10 -38.82 17.68
N SER A 107 9.95 -39.31 17.18
CA SER A 107 9.66 -39.29 15.74
C SER A 107 9.16 -37.91 15.34
N PHE A 108 10.01 -37.15 14.65
CA PHE A 108 9.70 -35.81 14.16
C PHE A 108 10.48 -35.55 12.89
N HIS A 109 9.83 -34.97 11.89
CA HIS A 109 10.47 -34.58 10.64
C HIS A 109 9.78 -33.33 10.11
N LYS A 110 10.55 -32.25 9.89
CA LYS A 110 10.10 -31.04 9.21
C LYS A 110 11.17 -30.56 8.27
N GLU A 111 10.74 -30.08 7.11
CA GLU A 111 11.58 -29.46 6.10
C GLU A 111 10.99 -28.09 5.73
N ALA A 112 11.87 -27.11 5.52
CA ALA A 112 11.50 -25.82 4.94
C ALA A 112 12.51 -25.42 3.87
N LYS A 113 11.99 -24.96 2.72
CA LYS A 113 12.81 -24.37 1.65
C LYS A 113 13.28 -22.99 2.06
N LEU A 114 14.56 -22.71 1.84
CA LEU A 114 15.20 -21.43 2.08
C LEU A 114 15.47 -20.76 0.72
N VAL A 115 15.26 -19.45 0.66
CA VAL A 115 15.50 -18.66 -0.55
C VAL A 115 16.86 -17.98 -0.43
N TYR A 116 17.79 -18.35 -1.29
CA TYR A 116 19.08 -17.68 -1.38
C TYR A 116 18.95 -16.35 -2.11
N LEU A 117 19.42 -15.28 -1.48
CA LEU A 117 19.49 -13.95 -2.06
C LEU A 117 20.95 -13.65 -2.35
N SER A 118 21.37 -13.88 -3.60
CA SER A 118 22.73 -13.61 -4.07
C SER A 118 23.12 -12.15 -3.97
N LYS A 119 22.14 -11.24 -4.02
CA LYS A 119 22.38 -9.80 -3.91
C LYS A 119 22.39 -9.37 -2.44
N SER A 120 23.59 -9.12 -1.92
CA SER A 120 23.83 -8.42 -0.64
C SER A 120 23.80 -6.89 -0.77
N ILE A 121 23.57 -6.40 -1.99
CA ILE A 121 23.61 -4.98 -2.34
C ILE A 121 22.26 -4.60 -2.98
N SER A 122 21.74 -3.45 -2.58
CA SER A 122 20.53 -2.84 -3.12
C SER A 122 20.87 -1.54 -3.83
N GLY A 123 20.22 -1.28 -4.97
CA GLY A 123 20.35 -0.03 -5.72
C GLY A 123 19.04 0.76 -5.70
N LEU A 124 19.14 2.08 -5.61
CA LEU A 124 18.04 3.01 -5.84
C LEU A 124 18.45 4.07 -6.84
N ILE A 125 17.49 4.57 -7.61
CA ILE A 125 17.68 5.72 -8.50
C ILE A 125 16.69 6.80 -8.09
N GLN A 126 17.19 8.02 -7.90
CA GLN A 126 16.37 9.21 -7.75
C GLN A 126 16.59 10.10 -8.96
N VAL A 127 15.50 10.65 -9.48
CA VAL A 127 15.47 11.61 -10.59
C VAL A 127 14.79 12.87 -10.05
N ASP A 128 15.28 14.05 -10.43
CA ASP A 128 14.78 15.34 -9.94
C ASP A 128 13.34 15.64 -10.39
N LYS A 129 12.92 15.15 -11.56
CA LYS A 129 11.55 15.25 -12.07
C LYS A 129 11.07 13.93 -12.67
N PRO A 130 9.74 13.64 -12.63
CA PRO A 130 9.18 12.48 -13.32
C PRO A 130 9.02 12.71 -14.83
N VAL A 131 8.87 13.98 -15.26
CA VAL A 131 8.61 14.38 -16.66
C VAL A 131 9.51 15.56 -17.04
N PHE A 132 10.09 15.49 -18.24
CA PHE A 132 10.98 16.50 -18.82
C PHE A 132 10.49 16.95 -20.19
N LYS A 133 10.93 18.15 -20.58
CA LYS A 133 10.74 18.70 -21.93
C LYS A 133 11.98 18.54 -22.79
N PRO A 134 11.84 18.63 -24.12
CA PRO A 134 12.97 18.91 -25.01
C PRO A 134 13.84 20.06 -24.50
N GLY A 135 15.16 19.87 -24.45
CA GLY A 135 16.10 20.87 -23.94
C GLY A 135 16.27 20.91 -22.41
N ASP A 136 15.52 20.14 -21.63
CA ASP A 136 15.76 20.05 -20.18
C ASP A 136 17.02 19.21 -19.85
N THR A 137 17.63 19.48 -18.70
CA THR A 137 18.65 18.60 -18.10
C THR A 137 18.00 17.67 -17.08
N VAL A 138 18.19 16.37 -17.25
CA VAL A 138 17.80 15.34 -16.28
C VAL A 138 18.89 15.23 -15.23
N ASN A 139 18.60 15.49 -13.97
CA ASN A 139 19.53 15.21 -12.87
C ASN A 139 19.08 13.95 -12.14
N PHE A 140 20.02 13.04 -11.91
CA PHE A 140 19.74 11.80 -11.19
C PHE A 140 20.88 11.44 -10.26
N ARG A 141 20.54 10.64 -9.25
CA ARG A 141 21.52 10.01 -8.37
C ARG A 141 21.23 8.53 -8.21
N VAL A 142 22.29 7.74 -8.23
CA VAL A 142 22.30 6.31 -7.98
C VAL A 142 22.79 6.11 -6.56
N ILE A 143 22.03 5.39 -5.74
CA ILE A 143 22.34 5.08 -4.35
C ILE A 143 22.54 3.58 -4.24
N VAL A 144 23.68 3.15 -3.71
CA VAL A 144 24.07 1.76 -3.57
C VAL A 144 24.34 1.48 -2.10
N LEU A 145 23.60 0.52 -1.54
CA LEU A 145 23.62 0.17 -0.11
C LEU A 145 23.84 -1.33 0.08
N ASP A 146 24.52 -1.70 1.15
CA ASP A 146 24.59 -3.09 1.62
C ASP A 146 23.40 -3.46 2.51
N THR A 147 23.44 -4.66 3.11
CA THR A 147 22.38 -5.15 4.00
C THR A 147 22.23 -4.36 5.29
N ASP A 148 23.24 -3.60 5.70
CA ASP A 148 23.22 -2.73 6.87
C ASP A 148 22.77 -1.30 6.51
N LEU A 149 22.32 -1.09 5.26
CA LEU A 149 21.97 0.21 4.70
C LEU A 149 23.15 1.20 4.70
N LYS A 150 24.37 0.68 4.53
CA LYS A 150 25.60 1.47 4.46
C LYS A 150 26.22 1.39 3.06
N PRO A 151 27.13 2.31 2.71
CA PRO A 151 27.89 2.20 1.47
C PRO A 151 28.72 0.90 1.43
N PRO A 152 28.52 0.02 0.43
CA PRO A 152 29.21 -1.25 0.38
C PRO A 152 30.72 -1.05 0.17
N ALA A 153 31.53 -1.52 1.13
CA ALA A 153 32.98 -1.29 1.14
C ALA A 153 33.70 -1.78 -0.12
N ARG A 154 33.23 -2.90 -0.69
CA ARG A 154 33.79 -3.57 -1.88
C ARG A 154 33.38 -2.92 -3.21
N VAL A 155 32.31 -2.11 -3.23
CA VAL A 155 31.79 -1.49 -4.46
C VAL A 155 32.24 -0.04 -4.54
N LYS A 156 33.19 0.24 -5.44
CA LYS A 156 33.71 1.61 -5.65
C LYS A 156 33.06 2.33 -6.84
N SER A 157 32.46 1.59 -7.76
CA SER A 157 31.80 2.14 -8.93
C SER A 157 30.74 1.19 -9.47
N VAL A 158 29.79 1.75 -10.21
CA VAL A 158 28.76 1.01 -10.95
C VAL A 158 28.82 1.36 -12.43
N TYR A 159 28.15 0.56 -13.25
CA TYR A 159 27.95 0.84 -14.67
C TYR A 159 26.55 1.45 -14.85
N VAL A 160 26.46 2.68 -15.37
CA VAL A 160 25.18 3.37 -15.58
C VAL A 160 24.94 3.59 -17.06
N THR A 161 23.73 3.33 -17.54
CA THR A 161 23.32 3.59 -18.92
C THR A 161 21.96 4.25 -18.97
N ILE A 162 21.81 5.26 -19.81
CA ILE A 162 20.51 5.85 -20.14
C ILE A 162 20.14 5.47 -21.56
N ARG A 163 18.91 4.98 -21.73
CA ARG A 163 18.32 4.61 -23.01
C ARG A 163 17.09 5.44 -23.33
N ASP A 164 16.92 5.73 -24.60
CA ASP A 164 15.70 6.36 -25.13
C ASP A 164 14.53 5.34 -25.21
N PRO A 165 13.33 5.78 -25.62
CA PRO A 165 12.15 4.91 -25.73
C PRO A 165 12.30 3.76 -26.74
N GLN A 166 13.22 3.87 -27.70
CA GLN A 166 13.54 2.82 -28.67
C GLN A 166 14.69 1.91 -28.21
N ARG A 167 15.14 2.07 -26.96
CA ARG A 167 16.25 1.33 -26.32
C ARG A 167 17.63 1.68 -26.88
N ASN A 168 17.77 2.79 -27.61
CA ASN A 168 19.08 3.28 -28.04
C ASN A 168 19.85 3.81 -26.84
N VAL A 169 21.13 3.48 -26.71
CA VAL A 169 21.99 3.97 -25.64
C VAL A 169 22.39 5.42 -25.93
N ILE A 170 21.90 6.35 -25.11
CA ILE A 170 22.16 7.79 -25.29
C ILE A 170 23.36 8.25 -24.48
N ARG A 171 23.51 7.75 -23.24
CA ARG A 171 24.66 8.06 -22.39
C ARG A 171 25.04 6.85 -21.55
N LYS A 172 26.34 6.65 -21.34
CA LYS A 172 26.87 5.60 -20.48
C LYS A 172 28.00 6.13 -19.59
N TRP A 173 28.05 5.63 -18.37
CA TRP A 173 29.15 5.80 -17.43
C TRP A 173 29.68 4.41 -17.09
N PRO A 174 30.72 3.94 -17.80
CA PRO A 174 31.28 2.61 -17.55
C PRO A 174 31.87 2.44 -16.15
N THR A 175 32.28 3.54 -15.53
CA THR A 175 32.88 3.57 -14.19
C THR A 175 32.33 4.77 -13.42
N ALA A 176 31.04 4.74 -13.11
CA ALA A 176 30.38 5.73 -12.26
C ALA A 176 30.84 5.55 -10.82
N LYS A 177 31.83 6.35 -10.40
CA LYS A 177 32.42 6.28 -9.05
C LYS A 177 31.39 6.65 -7.98
N LEU A 178 31.31 5.84 -6.94
CA LEU A 178 30.46 6.07 -5.79
C LEU A 178 31.22 6.87 -4.73
N TYR A 179 30.68 8.01 -4.35
CA TYR A 179 31.09 8.77 -3.17
C TYR A 179 30.10 8.50 -2.05
N THR A 180 30.56 7.88 -0.96
CA THR A 180 29.69 7.45 0.16
C THR A 180 28.45 6.66 -0.30
N GLY A 181 28.63 5.77 -1.29
CA GLY A 181 27.54 4.94 -1.85
C GLY A 181 26.66 5.66 -2.88
N VAL A 182 26.96 6.91 -3.24
CA VAL A 182 26.15 7.71 -4.17
C VAL A 182 26.96 8.10 -5.41
N PHE A 183 26.36 7.97 -6.58
CA PHE A 183 26.84 8.58 -7.82
C PHE A 183 25.80 9.58 -8.31
N GLU A 184 26.22 10.79 -8.64
CA GLU A 184 25.36 11.81 -9.25
C GLU A 184 25.73 11.96 -10.72
N GLY A 185 24.72 12.09 -11.57
CA GLY A 185 24.89 12.26 -13.00
C GLY A 185 23.77 13.09 -13.60
N ASP A 186 24.06 13.64 -14.77
CA ASP A 186 23.13 14.45 -15.55
C ASP A 186 22.94 13.89 -16.96
N LEU A 187 21.89 14.32 -17.66
CA LEU A 187 21.74 14.14 -19.10
C LEU A 187 21.02 15.34 -19.70
N GLN A 188 21.68 16.04 -20.61
CA GLN A 188 21.05 17.07 -21.42
C GLN A 188 20.17 16.43 -22.51
N ILE A 189 18.86 16.67 -22.45
CA ILE A 189 17.93 16.24 -23.50
C ILE A 189 18.12 17.14 -24.72
N ALA A 190 18.20 16.54 -25.90
CA ALA A 190 18.32 17.27 -27.17
C ALA A 190 17.10 18.19 -27.40
N PRO A 191 17.23 19.28 -28.19
CA PRO A 191 16.10 20.14 -28.55
C PRO A 191 15.00 19.42 -29.34
N THR A 192 15.35 18.35 -30.07
CA THR A 192 14.42 17.47 -30.81
C THR A 192 14.67 16.01 -30.40
N PRO A 193 14.24 15.60 -29.19
CA PRO A 193 14.52 14.27 -28.66
C PRO A 193 13.46 13.26 -29.09
N MET A 194 13.73 11.97 -28.85
CA MET A 194 12.70 10.94 -28.86
C MET A 194 11.75 11.14 -27.68
N LEU A 195 10.47 11.36 -27.98
CA LEU A 195 9.42 11.49 -26.96
C LEU A 195 9.00 10.11 -26.44
N GLY A 196 8.62 10.05 -25.17
CA GLY A 196 8.14 8.84 -24.50
C GLY A 196 8.94 8.52 -23.24
N VAL A 197 8.95 7.24 -22.87
CA VAL A 197 9.55 6.76 -21.62
C VAL A 197 11.01 6.37 -21.84
N TRP A 198 11.91 7.06 -21.13
CA TRP A 198 13.33 6.80 -21.10
C TRP A 198 13.67 5.92 -19.90
N ASN A 199 14.82 5.24 -19.93
CA ASN A 199 15.23 4.31 -18.89
C ASN A 199 16.67 4.55 -18.44
N ILE A 200 16.87 4.70 -17.14
CA ILE A 200 18.17 4.67 -16.47
C ILE A 200 18.36 3.26 -15.92
N LEU A 201 19.43 2.60 -16.35
CA LEU A 201 19.81 1.24 -15.94
C LEU A 201 21.15 1.29 -15.21
N VAL A 202 21.21 0.69 -14.02
CA VAL A 202 22.42 0.55 -13.22
C VAL A 202 22.78 -0.93 -13.14
N GLN A 203 24.03 -1.25 -13.47
CA GLN A 203 24.57 -2.59 -13.42
C GLN A 203 25.79 -2.65 -12.49
N LEU A 204 25.96 -3.79 -11.84
CA LEU A 204 27.13 -4.13 -11.05
C LEU A 204 27.63 -5.49 -11.53
N GLU A 205 28.92 -5.57 -11.90
CA GLU A 205 29.55 -6.82 -12.39
C GLU A 205 28.80 -7.48 -13.57
N GLY A 206 28.16 -6.67 -14.42
CA GLY A 206 27.40 -7.14 -15.58
C GLY A 206 25.93 -7.46 -15.31
N GLU A 207 25.53 -7.57 -14.05
CA GLU A 207 24.13 -7.81 -13.66
C GLU A 207 23.36 -6.51 -13.43
N GLU A 208 22.08 -6.49 -13.78
CA GLU A 208 21.18 -5.39 -13.42
C GLU A 208 21.00 -5.29 -11.91
N LEU A 209 21.36 -4.13 -11.34
CA LEU A 209 21.16 -3.82 -9.92
C LEU A 209 19.81 -3.13 -9.71
N VAL A 210 19.53 -2.10 -10.51
CA VAL A 210 18.28 -1.31 -10.45
C VAL A 210 18.05 -0.58 -11.76
N SER A 211 16.79 -0.39 -12.13
CA SER A 211 16.38 0.46 -13.24
C SER A 211 15.26 1.42 -12.83
N LYS A 212 15.20 2.59 -13.48
CA LYS A 212 14.15 3.60 -13.25
C LYS A 212 13.87 4.37 -14.51
N THR A 213 12.61 4.72 -14.71
CA THR A 213 12.16 5.45 -15.89
C THR A 213 11.86 6.92 -15.57
N PHE A 214 11.95 7.75 -16.61
CA PHE A 214 11.43 9.11 -16.63
C PHE A 214 10.81 9.37 -18.01
N GLU A 215 9.93 10.37 -18.11
CA GLU A 215 9.22 10.63 -19.36
C GLU A 215 9.70 11.93 -20.01
N VAL A 216 9.88 11.91 -21.34
CA VAL A 216 10.13 13.11 -22.14
C VAL A 216 8.92 13.35 -23.01
N LYS A 217 8.26 14.49 -22.83
CA LYS A 217 7.08 14.88 -23.60
C LYS A 217 7.26 16.28 -24.14
N GLU A 218 6.63 16.56 -25.28
CA GLU A 218 6.33 17.93 -25.71
C GLU A 218 5.30 18.50 -24.74
N TYR A 219 5.78 18.87 -23.55
CA TYR A 219 4.92 19.33 -22.48
C TYR A 219 4.96 20.84 -22.42
N VAL A 220 3.90 21.49 -22.90
CA VAL A 220 3.53 22.80 -22.38
C VAL A 220 2.95 22.53 -21.00
N LEU A 221 3.71 22.86 -19.95
CA LEU A 221 3.11 23.01 -18.62
C LEU A 221 1.98 24.01 -18.81
N SER A 222 0.74 23.58 -18.54
CA SER A 222 -0.38 24.52 -18.56
C SER A 222 0.05 25.68 -17.69
N MET A 223 -0.07 26.93 -18.17
CA MET A 223 0.47 28.05 -17.38
C MET A 223 -0.21 28.13 -16.01
N PHE A 224 -1.43 27.59 -15.92
CA PHE A 224 -2.25 27.51 -14.74
C PHE A 224 -2.86 26.11 -14.55
N ASP A 225 -3.24 25.82 -13.31
CA ASP A 225 -4.04 24.66 -12.93
C ASP A 225 -5.48 25.09 -12.66
N VAL A 226 -6.42 24.16 -12.86
CA VAL A 226 -7.83 24.34 -12.54
C VAL A 226 -8.24 23.25 -11.57
N GLN A 227 -8.73 23.66 -10.42
CA GLN A 227 -9.25 22.77 -9.38
C GLN A 227 -10.76 22.93 -9.25
N VAL A 228 -11.44 21.82 -9.05
CA VAL A 228 -12.90 21.75 -9.00
C VAL A 228 -13.27 20.88 -7.82
N MET A 229 -13.92 21.49 -6.82
CA MET A 229 -14.30 20.80 -5.60
C MET A 229 -15.61 21.36 -5.03
N PRO A 230 -16.45 20.52 -4.42
CA PRO A 230 -17.59 21.01 -3.65
C PRO A 230 -17.08 21.69 -2.37
N SER A 231 -17.51 22.93 -2.10
CA SER A 231 -17.24 23.60 -0.82
C SER A 231 -18.19 23.17 0.29
N VAL A 232 -19.32 22.59 -0.08
CA VAL A 232 -20.28 21.96 0.83
C VAL A 232 -20.50 20.55 0.34
N ILE A 233 -20.41 19.57 1.24
CA ILE A 233 -20.64 18.16 0.92
C ILE A 233 -22.03 18.02 0.27
N PRO A 234 -22.12 17.52 -0.97
CA PRO A 234 -23.40 17.37 -1.64
C PRO A 234 -24.24 16.28 -0.96
N LEU A 235 -25.45 16.65 -0.56
CA LEU A 235 -26.43 15.70 0.00
C LEU A 235 -27.60 15.58 -0.96
N LYS A 236 -28.15 14.36 -1.10
CA LYS A 236 -29.36 14.08 -1.89
C LYS A 236 -30.46 15.10 -1.61
N LYS A 237 -30.70 15.43 -0.33
CA LYS A 237 -31.74 16.39 0.08
C LYS A 237 -31.59 17.80 -0.51
N HIS A 238 -30.39 18.18 -0.93
CA HIS A 238 -30.13 19.49 -1.55
C HIS A 238 -30.63 19.53 -3.00
N GLN A 239 -30.76 18.38 -3.68
CA GLN A 239 -31.10 18.27 -5.10
C GLN A 239 -30.23 19.18 -6.01
N ALA A 240 -29.00 19.43 -5.57
CA ALA A 240 -28.04 20.29 -6.24
C ALA A 240 -26.62 20.05 -5.72
N LEU A 241 -25.65 20.35 -6.57
CA LEU A 241 -24.31 20.73 -6.13
C LEU A 241 -24.36 22.21 -5.73
N THR A 242 -24.70 22.47 -4.47
CA THR A 242 -25.06 23.82 -3.98
C THR A 242 -23.93 24.83 -4.13
N ILE A 243 -22.70 24.45 -3.79
CA ILE A 243 -21.52 25.31 -3.91
C ILE A 243 -20.39 24.49 -4.51
N LEU A 244 -20.25 24.57 -5.82
CA LEU A 244 -19.08 24.05 -6.54
C LEU A 244 -18.07 25.18 -6.72
N THR A 245 -16.89 25.02 -6.13
CA THR A 245 -15.79 25.98 -6.22
C THR A 245 -14.86 25.58 -7.34
N ILE A 246 -14.57 26.56 -8.20
CA ILE A 246 -13.64 26.46 -9.32
C ILE A 246 -12.50 27.43 -9.02
N GLU A 247 -11.30 26.88 -8.87
CA GLU A 247 -10.09 27.66 -8.64
C GLU A 247 -9.20 27.57 -9.88
N ALA A 248 -8.71 28.71 -10.34
CA ALA A 248 -7.82 28.83 -11.48
C ALA A 248 -6.65 29.75 -11.13
N TYR A 249 -5.47 29.15 -10.95
CA TYR A 249 -4.26 29.85 -10.52
C TYR A 249 -3.07 29.45 -11.38
N TYR A 250 -2.22 30.42 -11.70
CA TYR A 250 -0.92 30.12 -12.25
C TYR A 250 -0.07 29.36 -11.23
N HIS A 251 0.89 28.56 -11.70
CA HIS A 251 1.80 27.81 -10.83
C HIS A 251 2.63 28.69 -9.88
N PHE A 252 2.78 29.99 -10.19
CA PHE A 252 3.44 30.98 -9.33
C PHE A 252 2.46 31.70 -8.38
N GLY A 253 1.22 31.22 -8.25
CA GLY A 253 0.24 31.63 -7.22
C GLY A 253 -0.66 32.82 -7.55
N LYS A 254 -0.54 33.45 -8.73
CA LYS A 254 -1.46 34.54 -9.12
C LYS A 254 -2.78 33.98 -9.67
N PRO A 255 -3.92 34.66 -9.42
CA PRO A 255 -5.21 34.26 -9.95
C PRO A 255 -5.26 34.42 -11.48
N VAL A 256 -5.99 33.52 -12.14
CA VAL A 256 -6.27 33.59 -13.58
C VAL A 256 -7.65 34.20 -13.78
N GLN A 257 -7.75 35.12 -14.75
CA GLN A 257 -9.04 35.63 -15.21
C GLN A 257 -9.51 34.87 -16.45
N GLY A 258 -10.75 34.38 -16.43
CA GLY A 258 -11.29 33.64 -17.54
C GLY A 258 -12.75 33.26 -17.39
N VAL A 259 -13.25 32.48 -18.35
CA VAL A 259 -14.61 31.94 -18.35
C VAL A 259 -14.55 30.43 -18.12
N ALA A 260 -15.27 29.95 -17.11
CA ALA A 260 -15.41 28.53 -16.82
C ALA A 260 -16.75 28.01 -17.37
N LYS A 261 -16.68 27.06 -18.30
CA LYS A 261 -17.84 26.28 -18.75
C LYS A 261 -17.93 25.00 -17.93
N VAL A 262 -19.01 24.86 -17.18
CA VAL A 262 -19.21 23.79 -16.20
C VAL A 262 -20.33 22.89 -16.68
N GLU A 263 -20.02 21.62 -16.89
CA GLU A 263 -20.93 20.61 -17.41
C GLU A 263 -21.07 19.49 -16.37
N LEU A 264 -22.31 19.20 -15.96
CA LEU A 264 -22.66 18.12 -15.04
C LEU A 264 -23.26 16.96 -15.83
N TYR A 265 -22.69 15.78 -15.64
CA TYR A 265 -23.13 14.54 -16.24
C TYR A 265 -23.57 13.56 -15.15
N LEU A 266 -24.71 12.91 -15.39
CA LEU A 266 -25.23 11.83 -14.56
C LEU A 266 -24.84 10.47 -15.19
N ASP A 267 -25.52 9.40 -14.77
CA ASP A 267 -25.30 8.05 -15.30
C ASP A 267 -25.35 8.01 -16.84
N ASP A 268 -24.61 7.06 -17.41
CA ASP A 268 -24.43 6.88 -18.86
C ASP A 268 -23.87 8.12 -19.60
N ASP A 269 -23.13 8.98 -18.90
CA ASP A 269 -22.57 10.22 -19.44
C ASP A 269 -23.62 11.18 -20.05
N LYS A 270 -24.87 11.10 -19.58
CA LYS A 270 -25.94 12.02 -19.97
C LYS A 270 -25.69 13.40 -19.37
N LEU A 271 -25.61 14.42 -20.22
CA LEU A 271 -25.53 15.82 -19.79
C LEU A 271 -26.85 16.23 -19.10
N ASP A 272 -26.75 16.69 -17.86
CA ASP A 272 -27.90 17.13 -17.05
C ASP A 272 -27.97 18.65 -16.95
N GLN A 273 -26.85 19.30 -16.65
CA GLN A 273 -26.78 20.76 -16.53
C GLN A 273 -25.52 21.34 -17.13
N GLN A 274 -25.64 22.59 -17.59
CA GLN A 274 -24.51 23.39 -18.05
C GLN A 274 -24.64 24.83 -17.58
N LYS A 275 -23.54 25.42 -17.10
CA LYS A 275 -23.44 26.84 -16.77
C LYS A 275 -22.12 27.43 -17.22
N GLU A 276 -22.13 28.72 -17.53
CA GLU A 276 -20.92 29.50 -17.79
C GLU A 276 -20.81 30.60 -16.74
N ILE A 277 -19.62 30.75 -16.14
CA ILE A 277 -19.33 31.79 -15.17
C ILE A 277 -18.01 32.48 -15.50
N THR A 278 -17.90 33.77 -15.20
CA THR A 278 -16.60 34.47 -15.23
C THR A 278 -15.92 34.29 -13.88
N VAL A 279 -14.64 33.91 -13.89
CA VAL A 279 -13.84 33.59 -12.69
C VAL A 279 -12.58 34.45 -12.68
N TYR A 280 -12.25 34.99 -11.50
CA TYR A 280 -10.98 35.63 -11.22
C TYR A 280 -10.33 34.95 -10.02
N GLY A 281 -9.45 33.97 -10.28
CA GLY A 281 -8.88 33.12 -9.23
C GLY A 281 -9.87 32.09 -8.72
N ILE A 282 -10.93 32.52 -8.03
CA ILE A 282 -11.94 31.65 -7.42
C ILE A 282 -13.33 32.05 -7.91
N GLY A 283 -14.13 31.06 -8.30
CA GLY A 283 -15.53 31.23 -8.66
C GLY A 283 -16.39 30.14 -8.03
N GLN A 284 -17.64 30.48 -7.70
CA GLN A 284 -18.61 29.54 -7.14
C GLN A 284 -19.82 29.43 -8.08
N VAL A 285 -20.29 28.20 -8.26
CA VAL A 285 -21.49 27.92 -9.06
C VAL A 285 -22.37 26.88 -8.37
N GLU A 286 -23.67 27.12 -8.42
CA GLU A 286 -24.69 26.14 -8.04
C GLU A 286 -25.17 25.40 -9.30
N LEU A 287 -25.21 24.07 -9.26
CA LEU A 287 -25.81 23.22 -10.29
C LEU A 287 -26.97 22.43 -9.69
N ARG A 288 -28.20 22.78 -10.03
CA ARG A 288 -29.41 22.06 -9.60
C ARG A 288 -29.69 20.93 -10.57
N PHE A 289 -29.92 19.71 -10.09
CA PHE A 289 -30.26 18.60 -10.96
C PHE A 289 -31.53 18.93 -11.77
N ALA A 290 -31.57 18.58 -13.05
CA ALA A 290 -32.70 18.93 -13.91
C ALA A 290 -33.99 18.22 -13.47
N ASP A 291 -33.86 16.94 -13.14
CA ASP A 291 -34.89 16.08 -12.61
C ASP A 291 -34.57 15.67 -11.16
N TYR A 292 -35.51 15.00 -10.50
CA TYR A 292 -35.27 14.45 -9.18
C TYR A 292 -34.09 13.46 -9.20
N PHE A 293 -33.03 13.79 -8.49
CA PHE A 293 -31.86 12.96 -8.34
C PHE A 293 -32.02 12.06 -7.12
N ASP A 294 -32.06 10.75 -7.36
CA ASP A 294 -31.96 9.75 -6.31
C ASP A 294 -30.57 9.13 -6.29
N VAL A 295 -30.24 8.49 -5.18
CA VAL A 295 -29.00 7.76 -4.95
C VAL A 295 -29.39 6.29 -4.78
N TYR A 296 -28.81 5.38 -5.57
CA TYR A 296 -29.20 3.96 -5.55
C TYR A 296 -28.99 3.28 -4.18
N GLU A 297 -27.92 3.62 -3.47
CA GLU A 297 -27.64 3.15 -2.11
C GLU A 297 -27.52 4.36 -1.16
N ASP A 298 -26.35 4.59 -0.58
CA ASP A 298 -26.06 5.72 0.30
C ASP A 298 -25.22 6.81 -0.36
N GLN A 299 -24.64 6.54 -1.52
CA GLN A 299 -23.85 7.50 -2.29
C GLN A 299 -23.91 7.21 -3.80
N GLN A 300 -23.74 8.26 -4.60
CA GLN A 300 -23.61 8.14 -6.05
C GLN A 300 -22.66 9.22 -6.58
N ASP A 301 -21.76 8.83 -7.48
CA ASP A 301 -20.83 9.76 -8.11
C ASP A 301 -21.49 10.42 -9.33
N VAL A 302 -21.33 11.74 -9.43
CA VAL A 302 -21.69 12.53 -10.61
C VAL A 302 -20.43 13.13 -11.22
N ARG A 303 -20.36 13.17 -12.56
CA ARG A 303 -19.17 13.63 -13.25
C ARG A 303 -19.30 15.11 -13.60
N VAL A 304 -18.37 15.93 -13.12
CA VAL A 304 -18.28 17.34 -13.49
C VAL A 304 -17.09 17.56 -14.40
N LYS A 305 -17.33 18.23 -15.53
CA LYS A 305 -16.30 18.68 -16.47
C LYS A 305 -16.28 20.21 -16.48
N VAL A 306 -15.12 20.78 -16.24
CA VAL A 306 -14.88 22.23 -16.30
C VAL A 306 -13.90 22.52 -17.43
N SER A 307 -14.32 23.33 -18.39
CA SER A 307 -13.46 23.88 -19.44
C SER A 307 -13.23 25.36 -19.14
N PHE A 308 -12.03 25.71 -18.69
CA PHE A 308 -11.64 27.08 -18.32
C PHE A 308 -10.88 27.75 -19.45
N ILE A 309 -11.38 28.89 -19.92
CA ILE A 309 -10.80 29.67 -21.03
C ILE A 309 -10.21 30.96 -20.47
N GLU A 310 -8.89 31.12 -20.56
CA GLU A 310 -8.17 32.32 -20.12
C GLU A 310 -8.49 33.53 -21.01
N GLN A 311 -8.78 34.68 -20.40
CA GLN A 311 -9.37 35.85 -21.07
C GLN A 311 -8.58 36.38 -22.27
N TYR A 312 -7.24 36.45 -22.17
CA TYR A 312 -6.42 37.12 -23.20
C TYR A 312 -5.78 36.16 -24.20
N THR A 313 -5.43 34.96 -23.76
CA THR A 313 -4.72 33.99 -24.61
C THR A 313 -5.68 33.01 -25.28
N ASN A 314 -6.94 32.95 -24.83
CA ASN A 314 -7.92 31.91 -25.17
C ASN A 314 -7.40 30.49 -24.93
N ARG A 315 -6.42 30.32 -24.04
CA ARG A 315 -5.94 28.99 -23.65
C ARG A 315 -6.99 28.29 -22.81
N THR A 316 -7.27 27.05 -23.17
CA THR A 316 -8.28 26.23 -22.50
C THR A 316 -7.61 25.15 -21.66
N VAL A 317 -7.98 25.05 -20.40
CA VAL A 317 -7.65 23.92 -19.52
C VAL A 317 -8.94 23.18 -19.19
N VAL A 318 -8.94 21.86 -19.38
CA VAL A 318 -10.09 21.00 -19.08
C VAL A 318 -9.78 20.17 -17.84
N LYS A 319 -10.66 20.23 -16.85
CA LYS A 319 -10.61 19.40 -15.64
C LYS A 319 -11.87 18.56 -15.55
N GLN A 320 -11.70 17.28 -15.22
CA GLN A 320 -12.81 16.39 -14.90
C GLN A 320 -12.65 15.89 -13.46
N SER A 321 -13.73 15.92 -12.70
CA SER A 321 -13.80 15.43 -11.33
C SER A 321 -15.05 14.58 -11.15
N GLN A 322 -14.90 13.47 -10.42
CA GLN A 322 -16.04 12.74 -9.88
C GLN A 322 -16.40 13.37 -8.53
N ILE A 323 -17.67 13.73 -8.36
CA ILE A 323 -18.19 14.34 -7.14
C ILE A 323 -19.24 13.41 -6.56
N THR A 324 -18.99 12.93 -5.34
CA THR A 324 -19.92 12.05 -4.66
C THR A 324 -21.05 12.83 -4.00
N VAL A 325 -22.28 12.40 -4.27
CA VAL A 325 -23.51 12.89 -3.62
C VAL A 325 -23.96 11.85 -2.61
N TYR A 326 -24.15 12.27 -1.35
CA TYR A 326 -24.45 11.36 -0.24
C TYR A 326 -25.91 11.43 0.21
N ARG A 327 -26.47 10.31 0.67
CA ARG A 327 -27.79 10.26 1.30
C ARG A 327 -27.77 10.92 2.68
N TYR A 328 -26.72 10.66 3.46
CA TYR A 328 -26.55 11.13 4.85
C TYR A 328 -25.35 12.07 4.99
N ALA A 329 -25.38 12.94 6.00
CA ALA A 329 -24.31 13.92 6.26
C ALA A 329 -23.06 13.33 6.95
N TYR A 330 -23.14 12.07 7.36
CA TYR A 330 -22.08 11.34 8.05
C TYR A 330 -22.10 9.87 7.62
N ARG A 331 -21.03 9.16 7.93
CA ARG A 331 -20.90 7.70 7.80
C ARG A 331 -20.48 7.11 9.15
N VAL A 332 -20.80 5.83 9.34
CA VAL A 332 -20.52 5.11 10.58
C VAL A 332 -19.59 3.93 10.28
N GLN A 333 -18.56 3.75 11.10
CA GLN A 333 -17.65 2.61 11.03
C GLN A 333 -17.51 1.97 12.40
N LEU A 334 -17.49 0.64 12.45
CA LEU A 334 -17.25 -0.10 13.69
C LEU A 334 -15.74 -0.28 13.90
N ILE A 335 -15.22 0.42 14.90
CA ILE A 335 -13.86 0.23 15.40
C ILE A 335 -13.89 -0.86 16.46
N LYS A 336 -13.02 -1.87 16.31
CA LYS A 336 -12.95 -3.02 17.20
C LYS A 336 -11.58 -3.05 17.87
N GLU A 337 -11.53 -3.39 19.16
CA GLU A 337 -10.23 -3.60 19.85
C GLU A 337 -9.44 -4.77 19.26
N SER A 338 -10.15 -5.75 18.72
CA SER A 338 -9.59 -6.91 18.04
C SER A 338 -10.53 -7.35 16.90
N PRO A 339 -10.02 -8.02 15.85
CA PRO A 339 -10.86 -8.40 14.70
C PRO A 339 -12.07 -9.27 15.05
N GLN A 340 -11.94 -10.08 16.11
CA GLN A 340 -12.92 -11.04 16.61
C GLN A 340 -13.01 -10.93 18.14
N PHE A 341 -14.22 -11.05 18.70
CA PHE A 341 -14.39 -11.14 20.15
C PHE A 341 -14.00 -12.51 20.67
N ARG A 342 -13.82 -12.63 21.99
CA ARG A 342 -13.60 -13.91 22.67
C ARG A 342 -14.87 -14.27 23.47
N PRO A 343 -15.48 -15.44 23.25
CA PRO A 343 -16.63 -15.86 24.04
C PRO A 343 -16.32 -15.84 25.54
N GLY A 344 -17.26 -15.31 26.35
CA GLY A 344 -17.11 -15.21 27.80
C GLY A 344 -16.23 -14.06 28.31
N PHE A 345 -15.69 -13.20 27.43
CA PHE A 345 -14.89 -12.03 27.81
C PHE A 345 -15.52 -10.72 27.32
N PRO A 346 -15.36 -9.61 28.06
CA PRO A 346 -15.76 -8.29 27.59
C PRO A 346 -15.14 -7.97 26.23
N PHE A 347 -15.94 -7.42 25.33
CA PHE A 347 -15.50 -6.97 24.01
C PHE A 347 -15.72 -5.47 23.85
N LYS A 348 -14.62 -4.73 23.69
CA LYS A 348 -14.67 -3.28 23.51
C LYS A 348 -14.66 -2.91 22.04
N CYS A 349 -15.63 -2.10 21.66
CA CYS A 349 -15.73 -1.53 20.32
C CYS A 349 -16.28 -0.11 20.39
N ALA A 350 -16.20 0.61 19.29
CA ALA A 350 -16.78 1.94 19.18
C ALA A 350 -17.38 2.13 17.79
N LEU A 351 -18.52 2.81 17.74
CA LEU A 351 -19.06 3.32 16.49
C LEU A 351 -18.43 4.69 16.25
N GLN A 352 -17.68 4.81 15.16
CA GLN A 352 -17.06 6.06 14.75
C GLN A 352 -17.90 6.74 13.68
N PHE A 353 -18.41 7.91 14.02
CA PHE A 353 -19.17 8.80 13.17
C PHE A 353 -18.22 9.85 12.58
N THR A 354 -18.14 9.88 11.25
CA THR A 354 -17.33 10.86 10.52
C THR A 354 -18.17 11.56 9.47
N HIS A 355 -17.93 12.85 9.28
CA HIS A 355 -18.35 13.55 8.07
C HIS A 355 -17.57 13.01 6.87
N HIS A 356 -18.07 13.27 5.66
CA HIS A 356 -17.44 12.75 4.44
C HIS A 356 -16.08 13.40 4.12
N ASP A 357 -15.76 14.53 4.76
CA ASP A 357 -14.43 15.15 4.75
C ASP A 357 -13.43 14.48 5.72
N GLY A 358 -13.87 13.49 6.49
CA GLY A 358 -13.06 12.77 7.48
C GLY A 358 -13.05 13.39 8.87
N THR A 359 -13.69 14.54 9.09
CA THR A 359 -13.79 15.16 10.41
C THR A 359 -14.77 14.39 11.31
N PRO A 360 -14.57 14.36 12.65
CA PRO A 360 -15.49 13.70 13.57
C PRO A 360 -16.88 14.34 13.59
N ALA A 361 -17.92 13.51 13.42
CA ALA A 361 -19.30 13.96 13.53
C ALA A 361 -19.79 13.84 14.99
N LYS A 362 -19.84 14.99 15.66
CA LYS A 362 -20.15 15.12 17.09
C LYS A 362 -21.65 15.24 17.32
N SER A 363 -22.11 14.85 18.50
CA SER A 363 -23.49 15.03 18.93
C SER A 363 -24.53 14.32 18.05
N ILE A 364 -24.14 13.24 17.38
CA ILE A 364 -25.06 12.39 16.61
C ILE A 364 -25.68 11.39 17.57
N THR A 365 -27.00 11.49 17.74
CA THR A 365 -27.77 10.56 18.59
C THR A 365 -28.26 9.39 17.76
N GLY A 366 -27.97 8.18 18.23
CA GLY A 366 -28.43 6.95 17.62
C GLY A 366 -28.80 5.91 18.67
N LYS A 367 -29.74 5.04 18.30
CA LYS A 367 -30.06 3.84 19.04
C LYS A 367 -29.15 2.71 18.55
N VAL A 368 -28.39 2.12 19.44
CA VAL A 368 -27.52 0.98 19.18
C VAL A 368 -28.15 -0.25 19.80
N GLU A 369 -28.32 -1.30 19.00
CA GLU A 369 -28.87 -2.58 19.43
C GLU A 369 -27.91 -3.71 19.05
N VAL A 370 -27.63 -4.60 20.01
CA VAL A 370 -26.89 -5.85 19.79
C VAL A 370 -27.76 -7.00 20.28
N THR A 371 -28.48 -7.61 19.33
CA THR A 371 -29.50 -8.62 19.61
C THR A 371 -28.93 -9.86 20.28
N ASP A 372 -27.71 -10.26 19.95
CA ASP A 372 -27.08 -11.49 20.43
C ASP A 372 -26.72 -11.46 21.93
N VAL A 373 -26.75 -10.28 22.56
CA VAL A 373 -26.46 -10.07 24.00
C VAL A 373 -27.53 -9.23 24.69
N GLU A 374 -28.70 -9.06 24.07
CA GLU A 374 -29.81 -8.24 24.57
C GLU A 374 -29.37 -6.83 25.01
N PHE A 375 -28.38 -6.27 24.31
CA PHE A 375 -27.85 -4.96 24.63
C PHE A 375 -28.56 -3.89 23.79
N GLU A 376 -29.10 -2.88 24.46
CA GLU A 376 -29.72 -1.73 23.83
C GLU A 376 -29.27 -0.46 24.55
N THR A 377 -28.83 0.53 23.79
CA THR A 377 -28.52 1.85 24.34
C THR A 377 -28.89 2.95 23.34
N THR A 378 -29.38 4.07 23.85
CA THR A 378 -29.48 5.30 23.07
C THR A 378 -28.35 6.20 23.52
N ALA A 379 -27.43 6.49 22.62
CA ALA A 379 -26.21 7.22 22.92
C ALA A 379 -25.94 8.28 21.86
N THR A 380 -25.16 9.27 22.27
CA THR A 380 -24.78 10.40 21.43
C THR A 380 -23.27 10.38 21.25
N SER A 381 -22.79 10.60 20.02
CA SER A 381 -21.36 10.61 19.73
C SER A 381 -20.61 11.70 20.48
N ASP A 382 -19.44 11.35 21.04
CA ASP A 382 -18.59 12.24 21.81
C ASP A 382 -17.84 13.26 20.93
N ASN A 383 -16.90 14.02 21.52
CA ASN A 383 -16.12 15.03 20.80
C ASN A 383 -15.20 14.45 19.72
N ASP A 384 -14.90 13.16 19.78
CA ASP A 384 -14.10 12.43 18.79
C ASP A 384 -15.02 11.68 17.80
N GLY A 385 -16.34 11.91 17.86
CA GLY A 385 -17.33 11.26 17.02
C GLY A 385 -17.54 9.79 17.39
N LEU A 386 -17.25 9.39 18.64
CA LEU A 386 -17.33 7.99 19.05
C LEU A 386 -18.54 7.73 19.95
N ILE A 387 -19.19 6.59 19.74
CA ILE A 387 -20.04 5.92 20.73
C ILE A 387 -19.31 4.66 21.17
N LYS A 388 -18.75 4.68 22.39
CA LYS A 388 -17.98 3.56 22.95
C LYS A 388 -18.92 2.53 23.54
N LEU A 389 -18.67 1.26 23.25
CA LEU A 389 -19.48 0.12 23.66
C LEU A 389 -18.58 -0.90 24.36
N GLU A 390 -19.09 -1.48 25.44
CA GLU A 390 -18.47 -2.61 26.12
C GLU A 390 -19.50 -3.74 26.19
N LEU A 391 -19.39 -4.69 25.26
CA LEU A 391 -20.32 -5.80 25.09
C LEU A 391 -19.87 -7.00 25.93
N GLN A 392 -20.82 -7.76 26.46
CA GLN A 392 -20.56 -8.92 27.34
C GLN A 392 -21.11 -10.21 26.69
N PRO A 393 -20.41 -10.79 25.71
CA PRO A 393 -20.81 -12.05 25.09
C PRO A 393 -20.69 -13.22 26.08
N SER A 394 -21.70 -14.08 26.10
CA SER A 394 -21.64 -15.35 26.85
C SER A 394 -20.72 -16.36 26.14
N GLU A 395 -20.39 -17.47 26.79
CA GLU A 395 -19.62 -18.55 26.15
C GLU A 395 -20.36 -19.17 24.95
N GLY A 396 -21.70 -19.12 24.93
CA GLY A 396 -22.53 -19.62 23.84
C GLY A 396 -22.80 -18.61 22.72
N THR A 397 -22.32 -17.36 22.85
CA THR A 397 -22.53 -16.32 21.84
C THR A 397 -21.62 -16.58 20.64
N GLU A 398 -22.22 -16.86 19.47
CA GLU A 398 -21.47 -17.17 18.23
C GLU A 398 -21.08 -15.92 17.43
N GLN A 399 -21.90 -14.87 17.48
CA GLN A 399 -21.69 -13.61 16.76
C GLN A 399 -22.25 -12.42 17.53
N LEU A 400 -21.86 -11.20 17.13
CA LEU A 400 -22.40 -9.94 17.65
C LEU A 400 -22.85 -9.08 16.48
N THR A 401 -24.16 -8.97 16.29
CA THR A 401 -24.82 -8.18 15.25
C THR A 401 -25.09 -6.79 15.79
N VAL A 402 -24.25 -5.84 15.43
CA VAL A 402 -24.36 -4.45 15.90
C VAL A 402 -25.19 -3.64 14.91
N ASN A 403 -26.43 -3.34 15.29
CA ASN A 403 -27.33 -2.50 14.52
C ASN A 403 -27.32 -1.07 15.06
N VAL A 404 -27.33 -0.09 14.16
CA VAL A 404 -27.33 1.34 14.50
C VAL A 404 -28.50 2.00 13.78
N PHE A 405 -29.41 2.55 14.56
CA PHE A 405 -30.57 3.28 14.06
C PHE A 405 -30.39 4.76 14.37
N GLN A 406 -30.58 5.60 13.37
CA GLN A 406 -30.63 7.04 13.57
C GLN A 406 -31.93 7.38 14.31
N CYS A 407 -31.83 8.10 15.43
CA CYS A 407 -33.01 8.68 16.07
C CYS A 407 -33.46 9.89 15.23
N CYS A 408 -34.72 9.86 14.77
CA CYS A 408 -35.33 10.94 13.99
C CYS A 408 -35.51 12.23 14.79
#